data_AF-A0A2M7PPX3-F1
#
_entry.id   AF-A0A2M7PPX3-F1
#
_cell.length_a   1.000
_cell.length_b   1.000
_cell.length_c   1.000
_cell.angle_alpha   90.00
_cell.angle_beta   90.00
_cell.angle_gamma   90.00
#
_symmetry.space_group_name_H-M   'P 1'
#
loop_
_entity.id
_entity.type
_entity.pdbx_description
1 polymer ?
#
loop_
_entity_poly.entity_id
_entity_poly.type
_entity_poly.pdbx_seq_one_letter_code
_entity_poly.pdbx_strand_id
1 'polypeptide(L)'
;MPFIALLDPQAGDLYWETIHKISQKKKVEVLINFPFGMAIRRYMPLTKGKNITKNMKNKLNRIFGDDNWEKIYLERKKNTISSTVAREKYLDLYINNLLSVGFKYYAVKNVKNSLGNHIYYLIFATKHIKGLEKMKDVMVKDEPERNTLFFLQELTNEIYKIFKDEENLNLDTILEKLLPGKHLYRKQDFKDALKRLEAEKKLIRIESRKDAKSFNNDELFNIV
;
A
#
# COMPACT_ATOMS: atom_id res chain seq x y z
N MET A 1 -8.95 23.59 5.54
CA MET A 1 -8.96 23.33 4.10
C MET A 1 -8.36 21.95 3.82
N PRO A 2 -9.02 21.08 3.05
CA PRO A 2 -8.44 19.83 2.56
C PRO A 2 -7.48 20.10 1.39
N PHE A 3 -6.42 19.30 1.25
CA PHE A 3 -5.53 19.34 0.08
C PHE A 3 -4.82 17.99 -0.12
N ILE A 4 -4.32 17.80 -1.34
CA ILE A 4 -3.41 16.73 -1.70
C ILE A 4 -2.04 17.34 -2.03
N ALA A 5 -0.96 16.75 -1.50
CA ALA A 5 0.41 17.13 -1.84
C ALA A 5 1.00 16.11 -2.80
N LEU A 6 1.47 16.58 -3.95
CA LEU A 6 2.21 15.79 -4.92
C LEU A 6 3.71 16.00 -4.66
N LEU A 7 4.40 14.93 -4.26
CA LEU A 7 5.77 14.97 -3.80
C LEU A 7 6.64 14.15 -4.77
N ASP A 8 7.35 14.86 -5.65
CA ASP A 8 8.26 14.28 -6.64
C ASP A 8 9.71 14.63 -6.31
N PRO A 9 10.38 13.87 -5.42
CA PRO A 9 11.76 14.14 -5.04
C PRO A 9 12.73 13.99 -6.22
N GLN A 10 13.47 15.06 -6.48
CA GLN A 10 14.60 15.08 -7.40
C GLN A 10 15.89 14.81 -6.61
N ALA A 11 16.64 13.76 -6.96
CA ALA A 11 17.90 13.39 -6.29
C ALA A 11 17.82 13.15 -4.75
N GLY A 12 16.63 12.87 -4.21
CA GLY A 12 16.43 12.53 -2.79
C GLY A 12 16.43 13.76 -1.87
N ASP A 13 15.75 14.81 -2.31
CA ASP A 13 15.57 16.10 -1.62
C ASP A 13 14.26 16.19 -0.81
N LEU A 14 13.36 15.21 -0.94
CA LEU A 14 12.22 15.08 -0.03
C LEU A 14 12.68 14.56 1.34
N TYR A 15 12.74 15.47 2.32
CA TYR A 15 13.05 15.14 3.70
C TYR A 15 11.80 14.86 4.52
N TRP A 16 11.97 13.99 5.51
CA TRP A 16 10.93 13.52 6.42
C TRP A 16 10.26 14.66 7.18
N GLU A 17 11.01 15.72 7.51
CA GLU A 17 10.46 16.92 8.17
C GLU A 17 9.33 17.56 7.36
N THR A 18 9.44 17.60 6.03
CA THR A 18 8.38 18.11 5.15
C THR A 18 7.13 17.26 5.25
N ILE A 19 7.28 15.93 5.21
CA ILE A 19 6.17 14.97 5.34
C ILE A 19 5.50 15.11 6.71
N HIS A 20 6.31 15.23 7.77
CA HIS A 20 5.82 15.43 9.13
C HIS A 20 5.00 16.75 9.26
N LYS A 21 5.47 17.85 8.67
CA LYS A 21 4.73 19.13 8.65
C LYS A 21 3.41 19.02 7.89
N ILE A 22 3.41 18.34 6.75
CA ILE A 22 2.21 18.06 5.96
C ILE A 22 1.23 17.21 6.78
N SER A 23 1.73 16.16 7.45
CA SER A 23 0.91 15.23 8.21
C SER A 23 0.24 15.87 9.43
N GLN A 24 0.69 17.02 9.94
CA GLN A 24 0.00 17.74 11.01
C GLN A 24 -1.37 18.27 10.60
N LYS A 25 -1.65 18.38 9.30
CA LYS A 25 -2.96 18.83 8.80
C LYS A 25 -3.99 17.72 8.94
N LYS A 26 -5.20 18.06 9.42
CA LYS A 26 -6.27 17.08 9.69
C LYS A 26 -6.80 16.39 8.43
N LYS A 27 -6.97 17.15 7.35
CA LYS A 27 -7.51 16.68 6.07
C LYS A 27 -6.42 16.81 5.01
N VAL A 28 -5.56 15.81 4.91
CA VAL A 28 -4.41 15.83 4.00
C VAL A 28 -4.15 14.45 3.43
N GLU A 29 -3.71 14.45 2.19
CA GLU A 29 -3.29 13.27 1.45
C GLU A 29 -1.96 13.56 0.77
N VAL A 30 -1.13 12.54 0.59
CA VAL A 30 0.15 12.67 -0.10
C VAL A 30 0.27 11.61 -1.19
N LEU A 31 0.80 12.03 -2.34
CA LEU A 31 1.22 11.13 -3.42
C LEU A 31 2.71 11.33 -3.64
N ILE A 32 3.50 10.29 -3.42
CA ILE A 32 4.96 10.34 -3.36
C ILE A 32 5.54 9.47 -4.46
N ASN A 33 6.36 10.06 -5.32
CA ASN A 33 7.23 9.30 -6.23
C ASN A 33 8.47 8.84 -5.45
N PHE A 34 8.42 7.65 -4.86
CA PHE A 34 9.48 7.15 -3.98
C PHE A 34 10.72 6.72 -4.79
N PRO A 35 11.84 7.47 -4.75
CA PRO A 35 12.87 7.38 -5.78
C PRO A 35 13.98 6.40 -5.36
N PHE A 36 13.65 5.29 -4.70
CA PHE A 36 14.66 4.40 -4.12
C PHE A 36 15.65 3.88 -5.18
N GLY A 37 15.14 3.44 -6.34
CA GLY A 37 15.95 2.91 -7.44
C GLY A 37 16.83 3.94 -8.13
N MET A 38 16.46 5.23 -8.10
CA MET A 38 17.10 6.28 -8.91
C MET A 38 18.04 7.19 -8.09
N ALA A 39 17.59 7.64 -6.92
CA ALA A 39 18.27 8.69 -6.15
C ALA A 39 18.87 8.16 -4.84
N ILE A 40 18.05 7.50 -4.00
CA ILE A 40 18.45 7.14 -2.64
C ILE A 40 19.63 6.16 -2.64
N ARG A 41 19.61 5.19 -3.56
CA ARG A 41 20.67 4.18 -3.71
C ARG A 41 22.07 4.79 -3.93
N ARG A 42 22.17 6.00 -4.47
CA ARG A 42 23.47 6.67 -4.73
C ARG A 42 24.23 6.99 -3.44
N TYR A 43 23.53 7.11 -2.31
CA TYR A 43 24.12 7.35 -0.99
C TYR A 43 24.43 6.05 -0.23
N MET A 44 24.21 4.87 -0.84
CA MET A 44 24.36 3.56 -0.22
C MET A 44 25.37 2.69 -1.00
N PRO A 45 26.69 2.98 -0.93
CA PRO A 45 27.70 2.23 -1.69
C PRO A 45 27.77 0.77 -1.23
N LEU A 46 27.67 -0.17 -2.18
CA LEU A 46 27.77 -1.62 -1.91
C LEU A 46 29.16 -2.20 -2.26
N THR A 47 30.04 -1.42 -2.90
CA THR A 47 31.38 -1.86 -3.31
C THR A 47 32.28 -2.12 -2.10
N LYS A 48 33.09 -3.18 -2.16
CA LYS A 48 34.10 -3.51 -1.14
C LYS A 48 35.04 -2.31 -0.91
N GLY A 49 35.32 -1.99 0.35
CA GLY A 49 36.16 -0.84 0.73
C GLY A 49 35.46 0.53 0.72
N LYS A 50 34.26 0.65 0.16
CA LYS A 50 33.46 1.89 0.26
C LYS A 50 32.46 1.78 1.41
N ASN A 51 32.46 2.79 2.28
CA ASN A 51 31.51 2.90 3.39
C ASN A 51 30.66 4.16 3.25
N ILE A 52 29.52 4.18 3.93
CA ILE A 52 28.68 5.37 4.04
C ILE A 52 29.46 6.42 4.82
N THR A 53 29.59 7.62 4.25
CA THR A 53 30.20 8.76 4.95
C THR A 53 29.21 9.37 5.94
N LYS A 54 29.69 10.15 6.92
CA LYS A 54 28.83 10.87 7.87
C LYS A 54 27.76 11.73 7.16
N ASN A 55 28.15 12.42 6.08
CA ASN A 55 27.21 13.24 5.30
C ASN A 55 26.14 12.40 4.59
N MET A 56 26.51 11.24 4.03
CA MET A 56 25.55 10.31 3.44
C MET A 56 24.58 9.76 4.49
N LYS A 57 25.09 9.34 5.66
CA LYS A 57 24.27 8.87 6.79
C LYS A 57 23.26 9.93 7.23
N ASN A 58 23.71 11.16 7.46
CA ASN A 58 22.84 12.28 7.83
C ASN A 58 21.76 12.55 6.78
N LYS A 59 22.11 12.49 5.49
CA LYS A 59 21.14 12.67 4.40
C LYS A 59 20.10 11.55 4.36
N LEU A 60 20.52 10.30 4.53
CA LEU A 60 19.63 9.15 4.57
C LEU A 60 18.68 9.21 5.78
N ASN A 61 19.19 9.60 6.96
CA ASN A 61 18.35 9.82 8.14
C ASN A 61 17.29 10.89 7.89
N ARG A 62 17.63 11.96 7.18
CA ARG A 62 16.65 13.00 6.81
C ARG A 62 15.63 12.52 5.78
N ILE A 63 15.97 11.58 4.90
CA ILE A 63 15.05 11.04 3.89
C ILE A 63 14.07 10.04 4.54
N PHE A 64 14.57 9.12 5.34
CA PHE A 64 13.76 8.07 5.97
C PHE A 64 13.08 8.52 7.26
N GLY A 65 13.62 9.54 7.95
CA GLY A 65 13.14 10.04 9.24
C GLY A 65 13.91 9.50 10.45
N ASP A 66 14.65 8.41 10.28
CA ASP A 66 15.43 7.73 11.33
C ASP A 66 16.64 7.01 10.72
N ASP A 67 17.36 6.21 11.53
CA ASP A 67 18.49 5.38 11.10
C ASP A 67 18.15 3.89 10.88
N ASN A 68 16.87 3.49 10.94
CA ASN A 68 16.45 2.09 10.79
C ASN A 68 16.81 1.51 9.41
N TRP A 69 16.98 2.36 8.40
CA TRP A 69 17.45 1.98 7.07
C TRP A 69 18.86 1.37 7.10
N GLU A 70 19.69 1.68 8.10
CA GLU A 70 21.09 1.23 8.19
C GLU A 70 21.17 -0.28 8.34
N LYS A 71 20.25 -0.90 9.10
CA LYS A 71 20.18 -2.36 9.24
C LYS A 71 19.95 -3.04 7.89
N ILE A 72 19.00 -2.53 7.10
CA ILE A 72 18.70 -3.04 5.75
C ILE A 72 19.91 -2.89 4.83
N TYR A 73 20.61 -1.75 4.92
CA TYR A 73 21.83 -1.51 4.16
C TYR A 73 22.94 -2.52 4.50
N LEU A 74 23.17 -2.78 5.79
CA LEU A 74 24.19 -3.72 6.24
C LEU A 74 23.88 -5.16 5.79
N GLU A 75 22.63 -5.60 5.91
CA GLU A 75 22.17 -6.89 5.37
C GLU A 75 22.43 -6.97 3.86
N ARG A 76 22.05 -5.93 3.11
CA ARG A 76 22.27 -5.87 1.66
C ARG A 76 23.75 -5.87 1.31
N LYS A 77 24.59 -5.15 2.05
CA LYS A 77 26.05 -5.06 1.82
C LYS A 77 26.75 -6.39 2.09
N LYS A 78 26.30 -7.14 3.09
CA LYS A 78 26.77 -8.50 3.39
C LYS A 78 26.20 -9.57 2.45
N ASN A 79 25.38 -9.18 1.47
CA ASN A 79 24.64 -10.07 0.58
C ASN A 79 23.75 -11.09 1.32
N THR A 80 23.30 -10.79 2.55
CA THR A 80 22.35 -11.66 3.27
C THR A 80 20.93 -11.52 2.74
N ILE A 81 20.64 -10.43 2.02
CA ILE A 81 19.37 -10.20 1.32
C ILE A 81 19.63 -9.77 -0.13
N SER A 82 18.71 -10.13 -1.03
CA SER A 82 18.76 -9.73 -2.43
C SER A 82 18.44 -8.23 -2.60
N SER A 83 18.70 -7.68 -3.79
CA SER A 83 18.30 -6.31 -4.13
C SER A 83 16.79 -6.09 -4.08
N THR A 84 16.00 -7.09 -4.48
CA THR A 84 14.54 -7.06 -4.43
C THR A 84 14.05 -7.01 -2.98
N VAL A 85 14.55 -7.91 -2.13
CA VAL A 85 14.16 -7.95 -0.70
C VAL A 85 14.56 -6.66 0.00
N ALA A 86 15.77 -6.14 -0.24
CA ALA A 86 16.20 -4.88 0.35
C ALA A 86 15.26 -3.73 -0.06
N ARG A 87 14.92 -3.64 -1.35
CA ARG A 87 14.02 -2.61 -1.88
C ARG A 87 12.64 -2.66 -1.19
N GLU A 88 12.08 -3.85 -1.02
CA GLU A 88 10.80 -4.03 -0.32
C GLU A 88 10.89 -3.61 1.14
N LYS A 89 11.96 -3.98 1.85
CA LYS A 89 12.19 -3.53 3.23
C LYS A 89 12.30 -2.01 3.36
N TYR A 90 12.94 -1.32 2.41
CA TYR A 90 12.99 0.15 2.43
C TYR A 90 11.63 0.78 2.16
N LEU A 91 10.83 0.20 1.27
CA LEU A 91 9.45 0.61 1.06
C LEU A 91 8.62 0.43 2.33
N ASP A 92 8.75 -0.73 3.01
CA ASP A 92 8.05 -1.01 4.27
C ASP A 92 8.44 -0.03 5.37
N LEU A 93 9.74 0.24 5.53
CA LEU A 93 10.22 1.25 6.47
C LEU A 93 9.55 2.62 6.20
N TYR A 94 9.52 3.05 4.93
CA TYR A 94 8.94 4.34 4.57
C TYR A 94 7.43 4.40 4.83
N ILE A 95 6.69 3.32 4.53
CA ILE A 95 5.26 3.22 4.83
C ILE A 95 5.02 3.24 6.33
N ASN A 96 5.78 2.48 7.11
CA ASN A 96 5.64 2.46 8.57
C ASN A 96 5.87 3.84 9.17
N ASN A 97 6.85 4.58 8.64
CA ASN A 97 7.10 5.94 9.08
C ASN A 97 5.92 6.85 8.71
N LEU A 98 5.30 6.70 7.53
CA LEU A 98 4.09 7.45 7.15
C LEU A 98 2.93 7.17 8.12
N LEU A 99 2.73 5.91 8.49
CA LEU A 99 1.71 5.52 9.47
C LEU A 99 1.99 6.15 10.85
N SER A 100 3.26 6.15 11.28
CA SER A 100 3.66 6.71 12.58
C SER A 100 3.35 8.20 12.73
N VAL A 101 3.35 8.96 11.62
CA VAL A 101 3.06 10.41 11.62
C VAL A 101 1.59 10.75 11.38
N GLY A 102 0.71 9.74 11.44
CA GLY A 102 -0.75 9.91 11.50
C GLY A 102 -1.50 9.66 10.19
N PHE A 103 -0.85 9.17 9.14
CA PHE A 103 -1.59 8.56 8.02
C PHE A 103 -2.18 7.22 8.47
N LYS A 104 -3.35 6.86 7.93
CA LYS A 104 -4.06 5.63 8.33
C LYS A 104 -4.07 4.57 7.25
N TYR A 105 -4.09 5.02 6.00
CA TYR A 105 -4.28 4.16 4.84
C TYR A 105 -3.24 4.49 3.79
N TYR A 106 -2.86 3.50 3.00
CA TYR A 106 -1.90 3.68 1.92
C TYR A 106 -2.20 2.75 0.74
N ALA A 107 -1.76 3.17 -0.44
CA ALA A 107 -1.69 2.34 -1.64
C ALA A 107 -0.31 2.48 -2.26
N VAL A 108 0.20 1.40 -2.84
CA VAL A 108 1.52 1.40 -3.50
C VAL A 108 1.38 0.78 -4.89
N LYS A 109 1.85 1.52 -5.89
CA LYS A 109 2.03 0.98 -7.24
C LYS A 109 3.51 0.83 -7.55
N ASN A 110 3.93 -0.38 -7.92
CA ASN A 110 5.27 -0.64 -8.43
C ASN A 110 5.31 -0.28 -9.91
N VAL A 111 5.85 0.89 -10.23
CA VAL A 111 5.97 1.33 -11.62
C VAL A 111 7.16 0.64 -12.25
N LYS A 112 6.90 -0.04 -13.36
CA LYS A 112 7.86 -0.83 -14.13
C LYS A 112 7.98 -0.28 -15.55
N ASN A 113 9.13 -0.51 -16.19
CA ASN A 113 9.28 -0.25 -17.62
C ASN A 113 8.60 -1.35 -18.46
N SER A 114 8.62 -1.19 -19.78
CA SER A 114 8.05 -2.16 -20.74
C SER A 114 8.66 -3.56 -20.65
N LEU A 115 9.86 -3.70 -20.08
CA LEU A 115 10.54 -4.98 -19.84
C LEU A 115 10.21 -5.56 -18.45
N GLY A 116 9.29 -4.97 -17.69
CA GLY A 116 8.91 -5.41 -16.35
C GLY A 116 9.90 -5.04 -15.25
N ASN A 117 10.95 -4.28 -15.56
CA ASN A 117 11.95 -3.85 -14.57
C ASN A 117 11.41 -2.69 -13.73
N HIS A 118 11.60 -2.77 -12.41
CA HIS A 118 11.24 -1.72 -11.47
C HIS A 118 11.92 -0.39 -11.80
N ILE A 119 11.14 0.69 -11.82
CA ILE A 119 11.63 2.07 -11.93
C ILE A 119 11.53 2.77 -10.58
N TYR A 120 10.31 2.85 -10.02
CA TYR A 120 10.02 3.49 -8.73
C TYR A 120 8.72 2.94 -8.12
N TYR A 121 8.46 3.30 -6.86
CA TYR A 121 7.15 3.09 -6.26
C TYR A 121 6.38 4.41 -6.21
N LEU A 122 5.13 4.40 -6.66
CA LEU A 122 4.20 5.48 -6.40
C LEU A 122 3.44 5.14 -5.12
N ILE A 123 3.63 5.94 -4.08
CA ILE A 123 3.04 5.73 -2.76
C ILE A 123 1.96 6.79 -2.55
N PHE A 124 0.73 6.37 -2.30
CA PHE A 124 -0.32 7.25 -1.80
C PHE A 124 -0.55 6.97 -0.32
N ALA A 125 -0.66 8.02 0.49
CA ALA A 125 -1.06 7.89 1.89
C ALA A 125 -2.15 8.91 2.24
N THR A 126 -3.16 8.46 2.98
CA THR A 126 -4.32 9.25 3.37
C THR A 126 -4.75 8.92 4.80
N LYS A 127 -5.51 9.83 5.40
CA LYS A 127 -6.17 9.64 6.70
C LYS A 127 -7.60 9.12 6.57
N HIS A 128 -8.11 8.98 5.34
CA HIS A 128 -9.52 8.71 5.08
C HIS A 128 -9.72 7.56 4.07
N ILE A 129 -10.55 6.58 4.42
CA ILE A 129 -10.74 5.35 3.63
C ILE A 129 -11.28 5.63 2.23
N LYS A 130 -12.16 6.63 2.07
CA LYS A 130 -12.68 7.04 0.75
C LYS A 130 -11.59 7.57 -0.19
N GLY A 131 -10.55 8.20 0.34
CA GLY A 131 -9.38 8.59 -0.44
C GLY A 131 -8.63 7.37 -0.95
N LEU A 132 -8.48 6.34 -0.10
CA LEU A 132 -7.88 5.07 -0.49
C LEU A 132 -8.68 4.37 -1.59
N GLU A 133 -9.99 4.23 -1.42
CA GLU A 133 -10.89 3.62 -2.41
C GLU A 133 -10.68 4.27 -3.79
N LYS A 134 -10.75 5.60 -3.86
CA LYS A 134 -10.60 6.34 -5.11
C LYS A 134 -9.20 6.27 -5.70
N MET A 135 -8.16 6.31 -4.89
CA MET A 135 -6.80 6.19 -5.41
C MET A 135 -6.53 4.79 -5.96
N LYS A 136 -7.01 3.72 -5.30
CA LYS A 136 -6.85 2.36 -5.82
C LYS A 136 -7.57 2.18 -7.15
N ASP A 137 -8.77 2.75 -7.32
CA ASP A 137 -9.47 2.77 -8.61
C ASP A 137 -8.61 3.41 -9.72
N VAL A 138 -7.97 4.55 -9.44
CA VAL A 138 -7.14 5.26 -10.41
C VAL A 138 -5.83 4.51 -10.70
N MET A 139 -5.18 3.95 -9.68
CA MET A 139 -3.90 3.26 -9.83
C MET A 139 -3.98 2.05 -10.75
N VAL A 140 -5.16 1.48 -10.95
CA VAL A 140 -5.32 0.19 -11.65
C VAL A 140 -6.18 0.26 -12.91
N LYS A 141 -6.62 1.47 -13.29
CA LYS A 141 -7.61 1.69 -14.35
C LYS A 141 -7.30 0.95 -15.67
N ASP A 142 -6.02 0.75 -15.97
CA ASP A 142 -5.56 0.17 -17.23
C ASP A 142 -4.77 -1.14 -17.04
N GLU A 143 -4.91 -1.82 -15.89
CA GLU A 143 -4.19 -3.06 -15.60
C GLU A 143 -4.98 -4.31 -16.05
N PRO A 144 -4.43 -5.16 -16.96
CA PRO A 144 -5.15 -6.31 -17.51
C PRO A 144 -5.29 -7.49 -16.53
N GLU A 145 -4.39 -7.62 -15.55
CA GLU A 145 -4.25 -8.77 -14.64
C GLU A 145 -5.48 -9.02 -13.74
N ARG A 146 -6.35 -8.01 -13.59
CA ARG A 146 -7.53 -8.05 -12.71
C ARG A 146 -8.72 -8.81 -13.25
N ASN A 147 -8.76 -9.03 -14.56
CA ASN A 147 -9.86 -9.74 -15.20
C ASN A 147 -9.67 -11.26 -15.17
N THR A 148 -8.73 -11.74 -14.35
CA THR A 148 -8.45 -13.17 -14.23
C THR A 148 -9.29 -13.82 -13.13
N LEU A 149 -9.77 -15.04 -13.38
CA LEU A 149 -10.46 -15.85 -12.37
C LEU A 149 -9.58 -16.10 -11.14
N PHE A 150 -8.27 -16.23 -11.36
CA PHE A 150 -7.29 -16.46 -10.29
C PHE A 150 -7.26 -15.31 -9.28
N PHE A 151 -7.15 -14.06 -9.76
CA PHE A 151 -7.17 -12.87 -8.92
C PHE A 151 -8.43 -12.79 -8.03
N LEU A 152 -9.60 -13.05 -8.61
CA LEU A 152 -10.85 -13.03 -7.85
C LEU A 152 -10.92 -14.17 -6.82
N GLN A 153 -10.43 -15.36 -7.18
CA GLN A 153 -10.43 -16.52 -6.28
C GLN A 153 -9.49 -16.31 -5.09
N GLU A 154 -8.31 -15.70 -5.29
CA GLU A 154 -7.39 -15.38 -4.20
C GLU A 154 -8.07 -14.48 -3.15
N LEU A 155 -8.68 -13.37 -3.60
CA LEU A 155 -9.39 -12.46 -2.70
C LEU A 155 -10.59 -13.14 -2.02
N THR A 156 -11.35 -13.96 -2.76
CA THR A 156 -12.47 -14.75 -2.21
C THR A 156 -12.00 -15.66 -1.07
N ASN A 157 -10.90 -16.37 -1.28
CA ASN A 157 -10.31 -17.27 -0.28
C ASN A 157 -9.78 -16.50 0.93
N GLU A 158 -9.18 -15.32 0.72
CA GLU A 158 -8.67 -14.46 1.79
C GLU A 158 -9.81 -13.94 2.67
N ILE A 159 -10.89 -13.42 2.08
CA ILE A 159 -12.08 -12.99 2.81
C ILE A 159 -12.63 -14.15 3.64
N TYR A 160 -12.84 -15.31 3.02
CA TYR A 160 -13.35 -16.48 3.72
C TYR A 160 -12.46 -16.87 4.90
N LYS A 161 -11.14 -16.98 4.68
CA LYS A 161 -10.19 -17.38 5.72
C LYS A 161 -10.22 -16.45 6.94
N ILE A 162 -10.39 -15.15 6.72
CA ILE A 162 -10.27 -14.15 7.80
C ILE A 162 -11.58 -13.98 8.57
N PHE A 163 -12.71 -14.14 7.89
CA PHE A 163 -14.03 -13.82 8.43
C PHE A 163 -14.95 -15.03 8.56
N LYS A 164 -14.41 -16.25 8.38
CA LYS A 164 -15.18 -17.47 8.61
C LYS A 164 -15.78 -17.47 10.01
N ASP A 165 -17.04 -17.84 10.12
CA ASP A 165 -17.79 -17.96 11.36
C ASP A 165 -18.06 -16.60 12.05
N GLU A 166 -17.73 -15.48 11.41
CA GLU A 166 -18.09 -14.13 11.87
C GLU A 166 -19.50 -13.75 11.38
N GLU A 167 -20.25 -13.12 12.28
CA GLU A 167 -21.65 -12.74 12.05
C GLU A 167 -21.83 -11.22 11.99
N ASN A 168 -22.93 -10.77 11.39
CA ASN A 168 -23.32 -9.36 11.30
C ASN A 168 -22.23 -8.49 10.65
N LEU A 169 -21.49 -9.04 9.70
CA LEU A 169 -20.51 -8.32 8.90
C LEU A 169 -21.21 -7.43 7.88
N ASN A 170 -20.52 -6.36 7.47
CA ASN A 170 -20.91 -5.56 6.34
C ASN A 170 -19.70 -5.25 5.45
N LEU A 171 -19.93 -4.69 4.27
CA LEU A 171 -18.85 -4.42 3.32
C LEU A 171 -17.82 -3.44 3.88
N ASP A 172 -18.22 -2.45 4.69
CA ASP A 172 -17.27 -1.50 5.27
C ASP A 172 -16.32 -2.19 6.26
N THR A 173 -16.79 -3.14 7.08
CA THR A 173 -15.94 -3.97 7.95
C THR A 173 -14.87 -4.72 7.15
N ILE A 174 -15.26 -5.35 6.03
CA ILE A 174 -14.33 -6.08 5.17
C ILE A 174 -13.30 -5.11 4.55
N LEU A 175 -13.76 -3.97 4.02
CA LEU A 175 -12.89 -2.98 3.40
C LEU A 175 -11.94 -2.36 4.41
N GLU A 176 -12.37 -2.02 5.62
CA GLU A 176 -11.47 -1.45 6.62
C GLU A 176 -10.33 -2.40 7.01
N LYS A 177 -10.61 -3.71 6.98
CA LYS A 177 -9.62 -4.74 7.31
C LYS A 177 -8.69 -5.07 6.14
N LEU A 178 -9.24 -5.24 4.94
CA LEU A 178 -8.55 -5.84 3.80
C LEU A 178 -8.29 -4.88 2.64
N LEU A 179 -8.93 -3.72 2.59
CA LEU A 179 -8.62 -2.73 1.56
C LEU A 179 -7.24 -2.10 1.78
N PRO A 180 -6.77 -1.78 3.01
CA PRO A 180 -5.43 -1.23 3.21
C PRO A 180 -4.35 -2.27 2.92
N GLY A 181 -3.27 -1.86 2.26
CA GLY A 181 -2.17 -2.77 1.96
C GLY A 181 -1.47 -2.45 0.65
N LYS A 182 -0.42 -3.23 0.34
CA LYS A 182 0.37 -3.11 -0.89
C LYS A 182 -0.34 -3.69 -2.12
N HIS A 183 -1.31 -4.58 -1.93
CA HIS A 183 -2.20 -5.02 -3.01
C HIS A 183 -3.04 -3.82 -3.48
N LEU A 184 -3.51 -3.85 -4.72
CA LEU A 184 -4.26 -2.75 -5.30
C LEU A 184 -5.74 -3.08 -5.49
N TYR A 185 -6.33 -3.93 -4.64
CA TYR A 185 -7.76 -4.29 -4.70
C TYR A 185 -8.66 -3.04 -4.65
N ARG A 186 -9.72 -3.04 -5.46
CA ARG A 186 -10.78 -2.03 -5.46
C ARG A 186 -11.96 -2.52 -4.67
N LYS A 187 -12.81 -1.59 -4.24
CA LYS A 187 -14.11 -1.92 -3.62
C LYS A 187 -14.95 -2.89 -4.47
N GLN A 188 -14.93 -2.73 -5.80
CA GLN A 188 -15.66 -3.61 -6.69
C GLN A 188 -15.15 -5.06 -6.63
N ASP A 189 -13.83 -5.25 -6.53
CA ASP A 189 -13.21 -6.57 -6.44
C ASP A 189 -13.72 -7.32 -5.18
N PHE A 190 -13.91 -6.62 -4.06
CA PHE A 190 -14.53 -7.18 -2.85
C PHE A 190 -16.00 -7.54 -3.05
N LYS A 191 -16.79 -6.67 -3.71
CA LYS A 191 -18.20 -6.96 -4.00
C LYS A 191 -18.36 -8.22 -4.85
N ASP A 192 -17.48 -8.40 -5.83
CA ASP A 192 -17.51 -9.58 -6.69
C ASP A 192 -17.05 -10.84 -5.95
N ALA A 193 -16.08 -10.72 -5.04
CA ALA A 193 -15.67 -11.82 -4.16
C ALA A 193 -16.79 -12.25 -3.20
N LEU A 194 -17.52 -11.30 -2.59
CA LEU A 194 -18.66 -11.60 -1.72
C LEU A 194 -19.81 -12.30 -2.47
N LYS A 195 -20.09 -11.89 -3.72
CA LYS A 195 -21.07 -12.60 -4.58
C LYS A 195 -20.65 -14.03 -4.86
N ARG A 196 -19.35 -14.27 -4.99
CA ARG A 196 -18.82 -15.61 -5.21
C ARG A 196 -18.99 -16.47 -3.97
N LEU A 197 -18.70 -15.94 -2.77
CA LEU A 197 -18.97 -16.64 -1.51
C LEU A 197 -20.47 -16.98 -1.36
N GLU A 198 -21.35 -16.06 -1.73
CA GLU A 198 -22.80 -16.29 -1.75
C GLU A 198 -23.19 -17.43 -2.71
N ALA A 199 -22.66 -17.41 -3.94
CA ALA A 199 -22.90 -18.48 -4.91
C ALA A 199 -22.33 -19.85 -4.47
N GLU A 200 -21.23 -19.85 -3.72
CA GLU A 200 -20.61 -21.04 -3.12
C GLU A 200 -21.30 -21.49 -1.82
N LYS A 201 -22.39 -20.83 -1.39
CA LYS A 201 -23.11 -21.09 -0.13
C LYS A 201 -22.26 -20.93 1.14
N LYS A 202 -21.21 -20.11 1.06
CA LYS A 202 -20.31 -19.73 2.17
C LYS A 202 -20.63 -18.37 2.76
N LEU A 203 -21.67 -17.71 2.26
CA LEU A 203 -22.15 -16.43 2.77
C LEU A 203 -23.67 -16.44 2.74
N ILE A 204 -24.28 -15.95 3.82
CA ILE A 204 -25.72 -15.81 3.96
C ILE A 204 -26.03 -14.35 4.30
N ARG A 205 -26.90 -13.70 3.53
CA ARG A 205 -27.39 -12.35 3.86
C ARG A 205 -28.44 -12.42 4.97
N ILE A 206 -28.41 -11.48 5.91
CA ILE A 206 -29.36 -11.43 7.03
C ILE A 206 -30.67 -10.77 6.59
N GLU A 207 -30.58 -9.55 6.05
CA GLU A 207 -31.73 -8.80 5.52
C GLU A 207 -31.33 -8.23 4.16
N SER A 208 -31.70 -8.93 3.09
CA SER A 208 -31.39 -8.49 1.73
C SER A 208 -32.55 -7.70 1.13
N ARG A 209 -32.20 -6.67 0.34
CA ARG A 209 -33.17 -6.00 -0.52
C ARG A 209 -33.71 -7.00 -1.55
N LYS A 210 -34.99 -6.85 -1.89
CA LYS A 210 -35.60 -7.60 -2.99
C LYS A 210 -34.73 -7.43 -4.26
N ASP A 211 -34.36 -8.54 -4.88
CA ASP A 211 -33.51 -8.61 -6.08
C ASP A 211 -32.08 -8.03 -5.91
N ALA A 212 -31.48 -8.14 -4.71
CA ALA A 212 -30.12 -7.66 -4.46
C ALA A 212 -29.08 -8.34 -5.39
N LYS A 213 -28.54 -7.58 -6.35
CA LYS A 213 -27.50 -8.02 -7.30
C LYS A 213 -26.07 -7.69 -6.86
N SER A 214 -25.89 -7.09 -5.69
CA SER A 214 -24.60 -6.59 -5.19
C SER A 214 -24.62 -6.41 -3.68
N PHE A 215 -23.49 -6.04 -3.10
CA PHE A 215 -23.36 -5.69 -1.68
C PHE A 215 -23.26 -4.17 -1.52
N ASN A 216 -24.16 -3.59 -0.73
CA ASN A 216 -24.04 -2.24 -0.23
C ASN A 216 -23.18 -2.21 1.05
N ASN A 217 -22.89 -1.00 1.53
CA ASN A 217 -22.00 -0.80 2.68
C ASN A 217 -22.61 -1.25 4.00
N ASP A 218 -23.92 -1.12 4.12
CA ASP A 218 -24.76 -1.29 5.30
C ASP A 218 -25.49 -2.63 5.34
N GLU A 219 -25.46 -3.40 4.25
CA GLU A 219 -26.08 -4.72 4.17
C GLU A 219 -25.33 -5.73 5.04
N LEU A 220 -26.04 -6.36 5.97
CA LEU A 220 -25.49 -7.36 6.88
C LEU A 220 -25.49 -8.77 6.28
N PHE A 221 -24.41 -9.50 6.53
CA PHE A 221 -24.23 -10.89 6.14
C PHE A 221 -23.35 -11.66 7.12
N ASN A 222 -23.46 -12.99 7.08
CA ASN A 222 -22.64 -13.93 7.82
C ASN A 222 -21.79 -14.75 6.83
N ILE A 223 -20.58 -15.11 7.21
CA ILE A 223 -19.72 -16.01 6.43
C ILE A 223 -19.67 -17.36 7.15
N VAL A 224 -20.09 -18.43 6.46
CA VAL A 224 -20.34 -19.79 7.00
C VAL A 224 -19.43 -20.85 6.39
#